data_AF-A0A563EQ45-F1
#
_entry.id   AF-A0A563EQ45-F1
#
_cell.length_a   1.000
_cell.length_b   1.000
_cell.length_c   1.000
_cell.angle_alpha   90.00
_cell.angle_beta   90.00
_cell.angle_gamma   90.00
#
_symmetry.space_group_name_H-M   'P 1'
#
loop_
_entity.id
_entity.type
_entity.pdbx_description
1 polymer ?
#
loop_
_entity_poly.entity_id
_entity_poly.type
_entity_poly.pdbx_seq_one_letter_code
_entity_poly.pdbx_strand_id
1 'polypeptide(L)'
;MDTPNCPECLEPISMDDRFCEACGRNLLVRRTPIGGPTGPAEATCILCASPDIDDEHYCTQCGRHQPAARDRVEYTLGQVSGVSDRGRRRARNEDSMAFGVVAGKGIAAVVCDGVASSERAEQASQAAADAATDVLVDALIDGSDPEQATIDAVSAACLSVEQLDGPENGGGVAPSCTFVSVVTTEEDVTVGWVGDSRVYWLAGDTSAQLTKDDTWAAQLVAEGVLTEEEAKTDRRAHVLSRWIGADAGQVVPSVTTFKPTESGVFLLCSDGLHNYRPDVEDLLPLADCGPDEYVKVALEAGGHDNITVVVVPFTPRA
;
A
#
# COMPACT_ATOMS: atom_id res chain seq x y z
N MET A 1 24.49 -15.35 24.77
CA MET A 1 23.79 -15.38 23.46
C MET A 1 22.33 -15.32 23.83
N ASP A 2 21.70 -14.17 23.63
CA ASP A 2 20.26 -14.05 23.90
C ASP A 2 19.53 -14.98 22.93
N THR A 3 18.76 -15.91 23.49
CA THR A 3 17.84 -16.73 22.72
C THR A 3 16.81 -15.81 22.08
N PRO A 4 16.55 -15.91 20.76
CA PRO A 4 15.50 -15.11 20.14
C PRO A 4 14.14 -15.43 20.73
N ASN A 5 13.21 -14.47 20.66
CA ASN A 5 11.84 -14.63 21.13
C ASN A 5 10.88 -14.62 19.93
N CYS A 6 9.78 -15.37 20.06
CA CYS A 6 8.68 -15.33 19.10
C CYS A 6 8.14 -13.90 18.98
N PRO A 7 7.98 -13.35 17.76
CA PRO A 7 7.52 -11.97 17.58
C PRO A 7 6.06 -11.74 18.00
N GLU A 8 5.29 -12.81 18.24
CA GLU A 8 3.88 -12.74 18.56
C GLU A 8 3.59 -12.92 20.06
N CYS A 9 4.10 -13.99 20.67
CA CYS A 9 3.85 -14.30 22.08
C CYS A 9 5.06 -14.05 22.99
N LEU A 10 6.20 -13.62 22.44
CA LEU A 10 7.44 -13.36 23.16
C LEU A 10 8.06 -14.58 23.87
N GLU A 11 7.56 -15.79 23.66
CA GLU A 11 8.19 -17.02 24.19
C GLU A 11 9.56 -17.27 23.54
N PRO A 12 10.55 -17.82 24.28
CA PRO A 12 11.86 -18.16 23.71
C PRO A 12 11.74 -19.18 22.58
N ILE A 13 12.51 -18.97 21.51
CA ILE A 13 12.57 -19.86 20.34
C ILE A 13 14.03 -20.21 20.01
N SER A 14 14.23 -21.33 19.31
CA SER A 14 15.49 -21.68 18.66
C SER A 14 15.62 -20.98 17.32
N MET A 15 16.86 -20.74 16.87
CA MET A 15 17.14 -20.19 15.54
C MET A 15 16.70 -21.13 14.40
N ASP A 16 16.58 -22.44 14.70
CA ASP A 16 16.17 -23.46 13.73
C ASP A 16 14.65 -23.72 13.74
N ASP A 17 13.91 -23.08 14.65
CA ASP A 17 12.47 -23.30 14.76
C ASP A 17 11.74 -22.71 13.56
N ARG A 18 10.90 -23.54 12.93
CA ARG A 18 10.02 -23.10 11.84
C ARG A 18 8.69 -22.56 12.35
N PHE A 19 8.27 -23.01 13.53
CA PHE A 19 7.04 -22.60 14.18
C PHE A 19 7.31 -22.36 15.67
N CYS A 20 6.65 -21.36 16.25
CA CYS A 20 6.63 -21.18 17.69
C CYS A 20 5.82 -22.31 18.34
N GLU A 21 6.42 -23.06 19.25
CA GLU A 21 5.73 -24.16 19.94
C GLU A 21 4.57 -23.69 20.83
N ALA A 22 4.61 -22.43 21.30
CA ALA A 22 3.61 -21.89 22.21
C ALA A 22 2.34 -21.39 21.50
N CYS A 23 2.49 -20.64 20.40
CA CYS A 23 1.37 -20.02 19.69
C CYS A 23 1.16 -20.53 18.26
N GLY A 24 2.02 -21.42 17.75
CA GLY A 24 1.94 -21.95 16.39
C GLY A 24 2.40 -21.01 15.29
N ARG A 25 2.89 -19.80 15.62
CA ARG A 25 3.34 -18.80 14.65
C ARG A 25 4.44 -19.34 13.74
N ASN A 26 4.25 -19.29 12.42
CA ASN A 26 5.29 -19.58 11.45
C ASN A 26 6.42 -18.54 11.54
N LEU A 27 7.60 -18.97 11.98
CA LEU A 27 8.77 -18.13 12.24
C LEU A 27 9.57 -17.78 10.97
N LEU A 28 9.27 -18.46 9.86
CA LEU A 28 9.83 -18.15 8.54
C LEU A 28 9.13 -16.95 7.88
N VAL A 29 8.05 -16.46 8.47
CA VAL A 29 7.22 -15.39 7.93
C VAL A 29 7.34 -14.16 8.82
N ARG A 30 7.83 -13.07 8.25
CA ARG A 30 7.79 -11.74 8.86
C ARG A 30 6.82 -10.88 8.08
N ARG A 31 5.95 -10.13 8.75
CA ARG A 31 4.99 -9.25 8.10
C ARG A 31 4.71 -8.00 8.92
N THR A 32 4.18 -6.99 8.26
CA THR A 32 3.66 -5.79 8.93
C THR A 32 2.49 -6.15 9.86
N PRO A 33 2.22 -5.35 10.91
CA PRO A 33 1.06 -5.54 11.79
C PRO A 33 -0.26 -5.51 11.01
N ILE A 34 -1.19 -6.38 11.40
CA ILE A 34 -2.57 -6.41 10.88
C ILE A 34 -3.40 -5.39 11.66
N GLY A 35 -4.28 -4.65 10.96
CA GLY A 35 -5.12 -3.60 11.53
C GLY A 35 -4.47 -2.23 11.57
N GLY A 36 -3.28 -2.07 10.97
CA GLY A 36 -2.58 -0.80 10.87
C GLY A 36 -1.75 -0.42 12.10
N PRO A 37 -1.19 0.80 12.13
CA PRO A 37 -0.42 1.28 13.27
C PRO A 37 -1.32 1.40 14.50
N THR A 38 -0.87 0.85 15.62
CA THR A 38 -1.50 1.07 16.92
C THR A 38 -0.69 2.12 17.67
N GLY A 39 -1.35 3.17 18.14
CA GLY A 39 -0.70 4.20 18.93
C GLY A 39 -1.70 4.96 19.79
N PRO A 40 -1.29 5.43 20.97
CA PRO A 40 -2.18 6.24 21.80
C PRO A 40 -2.48 7.54 21.06
N ALA A 41 -3.75 7.85 20.85
CA ALA A 41 -4.15 9.23 20.63
C ALA A 41 -3.80 10.01 21.90
N GLU A 42 -3.04 11.10 21.79
CA GLU A 42 -2.81 11.95 22.96
C GLU A 42 -4.16 12.46 23.48
N ALA A 43 -4.41 12.29 24.78
CA ALA A 43 -5.67 12.69 25.39
C ALA A 43 -5.86 14.23 25.42
N THR A 44 -4.83 15.00 25.07
CA THR A 44 -4.82 16.46 25.10
C THR A 44 -4.00 17.04 23.95
N CYS A 45 -4.31 18.27 23.56
CA CYS A 45 -3.62 18.97 22.50
C CYS A 45 -2.13 19.22 22.81
N ILE A 46 -1.24 18.82 21.90
CA ILE A 46 0.23 18.98 22.05
C ILE A 46 0.70 20.44 22.11
N LEU A 47 -0.15 21.40 21.73
CA LEU A 47 0.17 22.83 21.75
C LEU A 47 -0.42 23.56 22.96
N CYS A 48 -1.71 23.35 23.27
CA CYS A 48 -2.42 24.11 24.29
C CYS A 48 -2.94 23.27 25.46
N ALA A 49 -2.67 21.97 25.48
CA ALA A 49 -3.12 21.01 26.49
C ALA A 49 -4.65 20.89 26.66
N SER A 50 -5.45 21.45 25.74
CA SER A 50 -6.91 21.27 25.74
C SER A 50 -7.27 19.80 25.51
N PRO A 51 -8.22 19.22 26.27
CA PRO A 51 -8.77 17.89 25.97
C PRO A 51 -9.77 17.90 24.81
N ASP A 52 -10.17 19.08 24.32
CA ASP A 52 -11.19 19.21 23.28
C ASP A 52 -10.58 18.99 21.89
N ILE A 53 -10.61 17.74 21.43
CA ILE A 53 -10.17 17.28 20.11
C ILE A 53 -11.39 16.70 19.39
N ASP A 54 -11.63 17.10 18.15
CA ASP A 54 -12.72 16.56 17.33
C ASP A 54 -12.36 15.24 16.61
N ASP A 55 -13.31 14.65 15.91
CA ASP A 55 -13.14 13.36 15.21
C ASP A 55 -12.15 13.44 14.03
N GLU A 56 -11.83 14.65 13.56
CA GLU A 56 -10.81 14.91 12.54
C GLU A 56 -9.42 15.18 13.14
N HIS A 57 -9.29 14.98 14.46
CA HIS A 57 -8.08 15.20 15.23
C HIS A 57 -7.64 16.67 15.27
N TYR A 58 -8.55 17.63 15.11
CA TYR A 58 -8.24 19.04 15.34
C TYR A 58 -8.61 19.46 16.76
N CYS A 59 -7.71 20.21 17.41
CA CYS A 59 -8.01 20.83 18.68
C CYS A 59 -9.00 21.99 18.46
N THR A 60 -10.19 21.89 19.04
CA THR A 60 -11.26 22.89 18.85
C THR A 60 -10.94 24.26 19.49
N GLN A 61 -9.94 24.31 20.39
CA GLN A 61 -9.49 25.54 21.04
C GLN A 61 -8.45 26.31 20.21
N CYS A 62 -7.47 25.62 19.62
CA CYS A 62 -6.34 26.27 18.93
C CYS A 62 -6.27 25.98 17.41
N GLY A 63 -7.13 25.10 16.90
CA GLY A 63 -7.17 24.69 15.50
C GLY A 63 -5.99 23.83 15.05
N ARG A 64 -5.12 23.40 15.96
CA ARG A 64 -3.97 22.55 15.62
C ARG A 64 -4.43 21.11 15.42
N HIS A 65 -4.01 20.49 14.31
CA HIS A 65 -4.14 19.05 14.11
C HIS A 65 -3.25 18.28 15.10
N GLN A 66 -3.80 17.23 15.70
CA GLN A 66 -3.16 16.41 16.71
C GLN A 66 -2.59 15.15 16.08
N PRO A 67 -1.33 14.78 16.41
CA PRO A 67 -0.70 13.60 15.84
C PRO A 67 -1.56 12.35 16.06
N ALA A 68 -1.90 11.68 14.97
CA ALA A 68 -2.54 10.36 14.98
C ALA A 68 -1.53 9.27 14.65
N ALA A 69 -1.75 8.04 15.15
CA ALA A 69 -0.86 6.91 14.85
C ALA A 69 -0.72 6.62 13.35
N ARG A 70 -1.75 6.94 12.55
CA ARG A 70 -1.76 6.80 11.09
C ARG A 70 -1.15 7.99 10.34
N ASP A 71 -0.84 9.11 11.01
CA ASP A 71 -0.31 10.30 10.32
C ASP A 71 1.00 10.02 9.62
N ARG A 72 1.83 9.16 10.21
CA ARG A 72 3.05 8.68 9.59
C ARG A 72 3.35 7.26 10.07
N VAL A 73 3.44 6.34 9.13
CA VAL A 73 3.65 4.91 9.35
C VAL A 73 4.88 4.48 8.61
N GLU A 74 5.81 3.84 9.32
CA GLU A 74 7.08 3.38 8.75
C GLU A 74 7.30 1.92 9.16
N TYR A 75 7.54 1.07 8.18
CA TYR A 75 7.84 -0.33 8.41
C TYR A 75 9.09 -0.74 7.63
N THR A 76 9.89 -1.63 8.21
CA THR A 76 11.05 -2.23 7.55
C THR A 76 11.16 -3.70 7.96
N LEU A 77 11.18 -4.60 6.97
CA LEU A 77 11.33 -6.04 7.17
C LEU A 77 12.46 -6.56 6.26
N GLY A 78 13.67 -6.64 6.81
CA GLY A 78 14.83 -7.03 6.02
C GLY A 78 15.15 -5.99 4.95
N GLN A 79 14.97 -6.34 3.68
CA GLN A 79 15.27 -5.47 2.54
C GLN A 79 14.06 -4.66 2.05
N VAL A 80 12.83 -5.06 2.41
CA VAL A 80 11.61 -4.29 2.06
C VAL A 80 11.32 -3.27 3.14
N SER A 81 10.95 -2.07 2.71
CA SER A 81 10.57 -0.97 3.61
C SER A 81 9.49 -0.12 2.96
N GLY A 82 8.62 0.48 3.76
CA GLY A 82 7.59 1.38 3.28
C GLY A 82 7.31 2.50 4.25
N VAL A 83 6.80 3.60 3.71
CA VAL A 83 6.38 4.81 4.42
C VAL A 83 5.01 5.22 3.91
N SER A 84 4.09 5.52 4.82
CA SER A 84 2.81 6.17 4.53
C SER A 84 2.72 7.45 5.36
N ASP A 85 2.45 8.58 4.73
CA ASP A 85 2.36 9.89 5.37
C ASP A 85 1.04 10.57 4.99
N ARG A 86 0.36 11.18 5.95
CA ARG A 86 -0.90 11.89 5.73
C ARG A 86 -0.78 13.03 4.72
N GLY A 87 0.42 13.55 4.52
CA GLY A 87 0.62 14.77 3.77
C GLY A 87 0.27 16.01 4.60
N ARG A 88 0.21 17.16 3.92
CA ARG A 88 0.06 18.48 4.56
C ARG A 88 -1.37 19.00 4.60
N ARG A 89 -2.26 18.41 3.80
CA ARG A 89 -3.59 18.97 3.52
C ARG A 89 -4.75 18.06 3.90
N ARG A 90 -4.54 16.75 3.95
CA ARG A 90 -5.58 15.78 4.34
C ARG A 90 -5.79 15.79 5.85
N ALA A 91 -7.02 15.59 6.30
CA ALA A 91 -7.35 15.50 7.73
C ALA A 91 -6.94 14.15 8.34
N ARG A 92 -6.98 13.08 7.54
CA ARG A 92 -6.63 11.70 7.91
C ARG A 92 -5.75 11.07 6.84
N ASN A 93 -5.06 10.01 7.21
CA ASN A 93 -4.35 9.15 6.28
C ASN A 93 -5.25 7.95 5.92
N GLU A 94 -5.79 8.00 4.71
CA GLU A 94 -6.72 7.05 4.10
C GLU A 94 -5.97 5.98 3.30
N ASP A 95 -4.66 6.14 3.09
CA ASP A 95 -3.81 5.10 2.52
C ASP A 95 -3.45 4.03 3.54
N SER A 96 -3.19 2.81 3.03
CA SER A 96 -2.63 1.71 3.79
C SER A 96 -1.60 0.94 2.96
N MET A 97 -0.62 0.37 3.66
CA MET A 97 0.36 -0.55 3.08
C MET A 97 0.54 -1.76 3.99
N ALA A 98 0.79 -2.91 3.38
CA ALA A 98 1.13 -4.14 4.09
C ALA A 98 2.13 -4.95 3.27
N PHE A 99 3.06 -5.62 3.94
CA PHE A 99 4.01 -6.49 3.26
C PHE A 99 4.52 -7.61 4.16
N GLY A 100 4.86 -8.73 3.54
CA GLY A 100 5.38 -9.94 4.16
C GLY A 100 6.59 -10.49 3.44
N VAL A 101 7.54 -11.02 4.21
CA VAL A 101 8.74 -11.69 3.74
C VAL A 101 8.67 -13.15 4.19
N VAL A 102 8.75 -14.07 3.24
CA VAL A 102 8.80 -15.51 3.48
C VAL A 102 10.23 -15.96 3.21
N ALA A 103 10.93 -16.37 4.28
CA ALA A 103 12.36 -16.69 4.22
C ALA A 103 12.67 -17.76 3.16
N GLY A 104 13.58 -17.40 2.24
CA GLY A 104 13.99 -18.28 1.14
C GLY A 104 12.96 -18.46 0.03
N LYS A 105 11.84 -17.73 0.06
CA LYS A 105 10.77 -17.86 -0.94
C LYS A 105 10.44 -16.58 -1.68
N GLY A 106 10.30 -15.46 -0.98
CA GLY A 106 9.85 -14.25 -1.64
C GLY A 106 9.34 -13.15 -0.72
N ILE A 107 8.85 -12.08 -1.34
CA ILE A 107 8.24 -10.91 -0.70
C ILE A 107 6.87 -10.68 -1.35
N ALA A 108 5.85 -10.41 -0.54
CA ALA A 108 4.57 -9.88 -0.99
C ALA A 108 4.39 -8.48 -0.42
N ALA A 109 4.05 -7.50 -1.26
CA ALA A 109 3.79 -6.13 -0.85
C ALA A 109 2.52 -5.61 -1.50
N VAL A 110 1.73 -4.86 -0.75
CA VAL A 110 0.45 -4.27 -1.16
C VAL A 110 0.38 -2.81 -0.71
N VAL A 111 -0.12 -1.95 -1.59
CA VAL A 111 -0.53 -0.58 -1.29
C VAL A 111 -1.99 -0.42 -1.71
N CYS A 112 -2.79 0.22 -0.85
CA CYS A 112 -4.18 0.57 -1.11
C CYS A 112 -4.39 2.04 -0.72
N ASP A 113 -4.97 2.81 -1.64
CA ASP A 113 -5.34 4.21 -1.45
C ASP A 113 -6.86 4.28 -1.22
N GLY A 114 -7.28 4.82 -0.07
CA GLY A 114 -8.69 4.93 0.27
C GLY A 114 -9.37 6.03 -0.54
N VAL A 115 -10.49 5.72 -1.20
CA VAL A 115 -11.22 6.71 -2.00
C VAL A 115 -11.85 7.74 -1.06
N ALA A 116 -11.30 8.95 -1.02
CA ALA A 116 -11.68 10.01 -0.06
C ALA A 116 -13.16 10.43 -0.10
N SER A 117 -13.89 10.14 -1.19
CA SER A 117 -15.34 10.39 -1.27
C SER A 117 -16.20 9.25 -0.71
N SER A 118 -15.59 8.13 -0.32
CA SER A 118 -16.27 6.97 0.27
C SER A 118 -16.28 7.05 1.79
N GLU A 119 -17.27 6.41 2.40
CA GLU A 119 -17.31 6.24 3.85
C GLU A 119 -16.17 5.32 4.31
N ARG A 120 -15.54 5.64 5.45
CA ARG A 120 -14.53 4.77 6.11
C ARG A 120 -13.36 4.37 5.19
N ALA A 121 -12.91 5.27 4.31
CA ALA A 121 -11.85 5.03 3.33
C ALA A 121 -10.56 4.48 3.95
N GLU A 122 -10.18 4.94 5.14
CA GLU A 122 -9.01 4.47 5.88
C GLU A 122 -9.14 3.02 6.36
N GLN A 123 -10.37 2.58 6.64
CA GLN A 123 -10.66 1.19 7.03
C GLN A 123 -10.75 0.30 5.81
N ALA A 124 -11.29 0.80 4.69
CA ALA A 124 -11.34 0.08 3.42
C ALA A 124 -9.92 -0.27 2.94
N SER A 125 -9.03 0.74 2.86
CA SER A 125 -7.65 0.51 2.43
C SER A 125 -6.90 -0.44 3.39
N GLN A 126 -7.13 -0.33 4.70
CA GLN A 126 -6.48 -1.19 5.69
C GLN A 126 -6.95 -2.64 5.58
N ALA A 127 -8.27 -2.87 5.52
CA ALA A 127 -8.84 -4.19 5.41
C ALA A 127 -8.40 -4.88 4.11
N ALA A 128 -8.41 -4.15 2.99
CA ALA A 128 -7.94 -4.64 1.70
C ALA A 128 -6.45 -5.02 1.73
N ALA A 129 -5.59 -4.13 2.24
CA ALA A 129 -4.15 -4.38 2.30
C ALA A 129 -3.81 -5.59 3.17
N ASP A 130 -4.46 -5.73 4.33
CA ASP A 130 -4.27 -6.86 5.22
C ASP A 130 -4.73 -8.18 4.59
N ALA A 131 -5.99 -8.24 4.13
CA ALA A 131 -6.57 -9.45 3.56
C ALA A 131 -5.83 -9.92 2.31
N ALA A 132 -5.44 -9.01 1.42
CA ALA A 132 -4.65 -9.37 0.25
C ALA A 132 -3.26 -9.87 0.64
N THR A 133 -2.58 -9.21 1.58
CA THR A 133 -1.25 -9.63 2.02
C THR A 133 -1.27 -11.03 2.66
N ASP A 134 -2.33 -11.37 3.40
CA ASP A 134 -2.53 -12.72 3.95
C ASP A 134 -2.48 -13.77 2.83
N VAL A 135 -3.31 -13.59 1.80
CA VAL A 135 -3.40 -14.52 0.67
C VAL A 135 -2.07 -14.64 -0.07
N LEU A 136 -1.40 -13.51 -0.35
CA LEU A 136 -0.14 -13.51 -1.08
C LEU A 136 1.00 -14.16 -0.29
N VAL A 137 1.04 -13.94 1.03
CA VAL A 137 2.03 -14.58 1.91
C VAL A 137 1.79 -16.09 2.00
N ASP A 138 0.54 -16.52 2.14
CA ASP A 138 0.18 -17.95 2.15
C ASP A 138 0.52 -18.62 0.82
N ALA A 139 0.26 -17.95 -0.31
CA ALA A 139 0.66 -18.43 -1.62
C ALA A 139 2.19 -18.61 -1.75
N LEU A 140 2.98 -17.69 -1.23
CA LEU A 140 4.44 -17.86 -1.16
C LEU A 140 4.82 -19.07 -0.30
N ILE A 141 4.21 -19.24 0.88
CA ILE A 141 4.46 -20.39 1.78
C ILE A 141 4.14 -21.71 1.08
N ASP A 142 3.10 -21.76 0.26
CA ASP A 142 2.68 -22.98 -0.44
C ASP A 142 3.42 -23.18 -1.76
N GLY A 143 4.03 -22.13 -2.31
CA GLY A 143 4.60 -22.16 -3.66
C GLY A 143 3.53 -22.18 -4.75
N SER A 144 2.39 -21.56 -4.48
CA SER A 144 1.28 -21.40 -5.40
C SER A 144 1.64 -20.45 -6.54
N ASP A 145 0.88 -20.52 -7.64
CA ASP A 145 1.04 -19.62 -8.78
C ASP A 145 0.78 -18.15 -8.36
N PRO A 146 1.76 -17.24 -8.49
CA PRO A 146 1.61 -15.85 -8.09
C PRO A 146 0.52 -15.09 -8.85
N GLU A 147 0.23 -15.45 -10.11
CA GLU A 147 -0.84 -14.80 -10.88
C GLU A 147 -2.22 -15.12 -10.31
N GLN A 148 -2.51 -16.42 -10.10
CA GLN A 148 -3.75 -16.83 -9.45
C GLN A 148 -3.85 -16.28 -8.02
N ALA A 149 -2.74 -16.31 -7.25
CA ALA A 149 -2.72 -15.76 -5.90
C ALA A 149 -3.06 -14.27 -5.88
N THR A 150 -2.64 -13.50 -6.90
CA THR A 150 -2.97 -12.08 -7.03
C THR A 150 -4.46 -11.86 -7.29
N ILE A 151 -5.09 -12.71 -8.10
CA ILE A 151 -6.54 -12.67 -8.33
C ILE A 151 -7.32 -13.01 -7.05
N ASP A 152 -6.85 -14.03 -6.33
CA ASP A 152 -7.45 -14.46 -5.07
C ASP A 152 -7.28 -13.39 -3.98
N ALA A 153 -6.14 -12.70 -3.95
CA ALA A 153 -5.85 -11.61 -3.03
C ALA A 153 -6.80 -10.41 -3.24
N VAL A 154 -7.08 -10.05 -4.50
CA VAL A 154 -8.08 -9.01 -4.82
C VAL A 154 -9.48 -9.46 -4.43
N SER A 155 -9.82 -10.73 -4.64
CA SER A 155 -11.11 -11.28 -4.19
C SER A 155 -11.25 -11.21 -2.67
N ALA A 156 -10.19 -11.53 -1.91
CA ALA A 156 -10.17 -11.39 -0.46
C ALA A 156 -10.26 -9.93 0.00
N ALA A 157 -9.58 -9.01 -0.70
CA ALA A 157 -9.69 -7.59 -0.45
C ALA A 157 -11.13 -7.08 -0.66
N CYS A 158 -11.77 -7.42 -1.79
CA CYS A 158 -13.18 -7.10 -2.03
C CYS A 158 -14.09 -7.59 -0.90
N LEU A 159 -13.99 -8.86 -0.51
CA LEU A 159 -14.79 -9.43 0.58
C LEU A 159 -14.54 -8.74 1.92
N SER A 160 -13.32 -8.30 2.20
CA SER A 160 -12.97 -7.58 3.44
C SER A 160 -13.58 -6.18 3.48
N VAL A 161 -13.58 -5.47 2.36
CA VAL A 161 -14.13 -4.11 2.22
C VAL A 161 -15.66 -4.15 2.22
N GLU A 162 -16.27 -5.13 1.55
CA GLU A 162 -17.73 -5.34 1.55
C GLU A 162 -18.28 -5.54 2.97
N GLN A 163 -17.53 -6.16 3.88
CA GLN A 163 -17.94 -6.34 5.28
C GLN A 163 -18.00 -5.03 6.07
N LEU A 164 -17.36 -3.96 5.58
CA LEU A 164 -17.46 -2.62 6.16
C LEU A 164 -18.75 -1.92 5.74
N ASP A 165 -19.40 -2.37 4.65
CA ASP A 165 -20.67 -1.84 4.15
C ASP A 165 -21.88 -2.40 4.90
N GLY A 166 -21.84 -2.26 6.23
CA GLY A 166 -22.90 -2.68 7.14
C GLY A 166 -24.02 -1.63 7.29
N PRO A 167 -25.09 -1.94 8.06
CA PRO A 167 -26.19 -1.00 8.31
C PRO A 167 -25.77 0.31 9.03
N GLU A 168 -24.53 0.38 9.51
CA GLU A 168 -23.90 1.58 10.07
C GLU A 168 -23.44 2.58 9.00
N ASN A 169 -23.25 2.15 7.75
CA ASN A 169 -23.12 3.07 6.63
C ASN A 169 -24.47 3.71 6.37
N GLY A 170 -24.60 4.98 6.76
CA GLY A 170 -25.84 5.76 6.72
C GLY A 170 -26.38 6.08 5.32
N GLY A 171 -26.16 5.22 4.33
CA GLY A 171 -26.54 5.41 2.92
C GLY A 171 -25.57 6.28 2.11
N GLY A 172 -24.33 6.45 2.60
CA GLY A 172 -23.23 7.11 1.89
C GLY A 172 -22.64 6.26 0.76
N VAL A 173 -21.56 6.76 0.13
CA VAL A 173 -20.81 6.00 -0.88
C VAL A 173 -20.09 4.84 -0.17
N ALA A 174 -20.22 3.64 -0.72
CA ALA A 174 -19.67 2.42 -0.13
C ALA A 174 -18.15 2.55 0.09
N PRO A 175 -17.60 2.05 1.22
CA PRO A 175 -16.17 2.06 1.51
C PRO A 175 -15.39 1.49 0.33
N SER A 176 -14.42 2.26 -0.14
CA SER A 176 -13.72 1.96 -1.39
C SER A 176 -12.25 2.30 -1.31
N CYS A 177 -11.43 1.55 -2.05
CA CYS A 177 -9.99 1.82 -2.18
C CYS A 177 -9.44 1.33 -3.52
N THR A 178 -8.23 1.75 -3.86
CA THR A 178 -7.41 1.14 -4.91
C THR A 178 -6.72 -0.12 -4.38
N PHE A 179 -6.01 -0.81 -5.27
CA PHE A 179 -5.12 -1.91 -4.94
C PHE A 179 -3.95 -1.96 -5.90
N VAL A 180 -2.75 -2.11 -5.38
CA VAL A 180 -1.56 -2.46 -6.16
C VAL A 180 -0.66 -3.38 -5.36
N SER A 181 -0.08 -4.38 -6.01
CA SER A 181 0.75 -5.39 -5.37
C SER A 181 1.98 -5.79 -6.18
N VAL A 182 3.01 -6.26 -5.47
CA VAL A 182 4.21 -6.90 -6.01
C VAL A 182 4.44 -8.19 -5.23
N VAL A 183 4.59 -9.29 -5.95
CA VAL A 183 5.03 -10.59 -5.41
C VAL A 183 6.34 -10.96 -6.07
N THR A 184 7.41 -11.06 -5.28
CA THR A 184 8.70 -11.56 -5.76
C THR A 184 8.87 -13.01 -5.39
N THR A 185 9.40 -13.80 -6.31
CA THR A 185 9.87 -15.17 -6.09
C THR A 185 11.36 -15.25 -6.38
N GLU A 186 11.93 -16.45 -6.48
CA GLU A 186 13.35 -16.62 -6.84
C GLU A 186 13.69 -16.16 -8.26
N GLU A 187 12.74 -16.25 -9.19
CA GLU A 187 12.96 -15.96 -10.62
C GLU A 187 12.04 -14.87 -11.15
N ASP A 188 10.81 -14.81 -10.65
CA ASP A 188 9.71 -14.07 -11.26
C ASP A 188 9.15 -13.02 -10.32
N VAL A 189 8.66 -11.94 -10.91
CA VAL A 189 7.94 -10.88 -10.21
C VAL A 189 6.58 -10.71 -10.85
N THR A 190 5.54 -10.79 -10.03
CA THR A 190 4.15 -10.59 -10.45
C THR A 190 3.64 -9.30 -9.85
N VAL A 191 3.00 -8.48 -10.69
CA VAL A 191 2.39 -7.21 -10.35
C VAL A 191 0.90 -7.29 -10.63
N GLY A 192 0.07 -6.92 -9.66
CA GLY A 192 -1.38 -6.85 -9.81
C GLY A 192 -1.94 -5.52 -9.35
N TRP A 193 -2.93 -4.98 -10.06
CA TRP A 193 -3.53 -3.70 -9.68
C TRP A 193 -5.00 -3.56 -10.07
N VAL A 194 -5.67 -2.66 -9.35
CA VAL A 194 -7.02 -2.11 -9.58
C VAL A 194 -6.99 -0.64 -9.13
N GLY A 195 -7.33 0.28 -10.03
CA GLY A 195 -7.26 1.72 -9.74
C GLY A 195 -6.00 2.36 -10.32
N ASP A 196 -5.56 3.46 -9.74
CA ASP A 196 -4.49 4.31 -10.27
C ASP A 196 -3.20 4.31 -9.44
N SER A 197 -3.15 3.61 -8.30
CA SER A 197 -1.88 3.35 -7.62
C SER A 197 -0.92 2.56 -8.52
N ARG A 198 0.38 2.86 -8.43
CA ARG A 198 1.36 2.45 -9.45
C ARG A 198 2.46 1.55 -8.90
N VAL A 199 3.02 0.74 -9.81
CA VAL A 199 4.33 0.10 -9.62
C VAL A 199 5.30 0.59 -10.68
N TYR A 200 6.50 0.94 -10.24
CA TYR A 200 7.64 1.22 -11.10
C TYR A 200 8.74 0.17 -10.86
N TRP A 201 9.39 -0.25 -11.94
CA TRP A 201 10.70 -0.90 -11.90
C TRP A 201 11.78 0.15 -12.11
N LEU A 202 12.74 0.23 -11.20
CA LEU A 202 13.84 1.20 -11.27
C LEU A 202 15.17 0.43 -11.32
N ALA A 203 15.74 0.31 -12.52
CA ALA A 203 17.01 -0.35 -12.78
C ALA A 203 17.69 0.23 -14.03
N GLY A 204 18.35 1.37 -13.88
CA GLY A 204 19.08 2.01 -14.98
C GLY A 204 18.21 2.20 -16.23
N ASP A 205 18.70 1.72 -17.37
CA ASP A 205 18.06 1.90 -18.68
C ASP A 205 16.80 1.03 -18.88
N THR A 206 16.54 0.02 -18.04
CA THR A 206 15.32 -0.80 -18.13
C THR A 206 14.18 -0.31 -17.25
N SER A 207 14.37 0.83 -16.58
CA SER A 207 13.36 1.42 -15.71
C SER A 207 12.06 1.69 -16.46
N ALA A 208 10.93 1.29 -15.87
CA ALA A 208 9.62 1.43 -16.49
C ALA A 208 8.49 1.50 -15.45
N GLN A 209 7.41 2.22 -15.79
CA GLN A 209 6.12 2.03 -15.12
C GLN A 209 5.52 0.69 -15.58
N LEU A 210 5.06 -0.12 -14.62
CA LEU A 210 4.56 -1.47 -14.87
C LEU A 210 3.03 -1.58 -14.86
N THR A 211 2.36 -0.59 -14.26
CA THR A 211 0.90 -0.51 -14.17
C THR A 211 0.33 0.45 -15.22
N LYS A 212 -0.97 0.35 -15.49
CA LYS A 212 -1.73 1.33 -16.26
C LYS A 212 -2.92 1.77 -15.44
N ASP A 213 -3.03 3.06 -15.19
CA ASP A 213 -4.07 3.59 -14.30
C ASP A 213 -5.47 3.25 -14.81
N ASP A 214 -6.33 2.76 -13.93
CA ASP A 214 -7.76 2.60 -14.19
C ASP A 214 -8.48 3.93 -13.92
N THR A 215 -8.20 4.96 -14.74
CA THR A 215 -8.90 6.24 -14.72
C THR A 215 -9.71 6.47 -15.99
N TRP A 216 -10.69 7.38 -15.91
CA TRP A 216 -11.47 7.84 -17.05
C TRP A 216 -10.57 8.41 -18.17
N ALA A 217 -9.54 9.19 -17.81
CA ALA A 217 -8.57 9.71 -18.77
C ALA A 217 -7.80 8.58 -19.46
N ALA A 218 -7.23 7.66 -18.68
CA ALA A 218 -6.46 6.54 -19.21
C ALA A 218 -7.29 5.66 -20.16
N GLN A 219 -8.57 5.43 -19.82
CA GLN A 219 -9.49 4.68 -20.67
C GLN A 219 -9.72 5.38 -22.02
N LEU A 220 -10.01 6.68 -22.03
CA LEU A 220 -10.26 7.40 -23.29
C LEU A 220 -9.02 7.51 -24.17
N VAL A 221 -7.83 7.61 -23.58
CA VAL A 221 -6.57 7.54 -24.32
C VAL A 221 -6.39 6.16 -24.93
N ALA A 222 -6.62 5.10 -24.17
CA ALA A 222 -6.53 3.72 -24.66
C ALA A 222 -7.52 3.43 -25.80
N GLU A 223 -8.71 4.03 -25.77
CA GLU A 223 -9.72 3.94 -26.83
C GLU A 223 -9.44 4.87 -28.04
N GLY A 224 -8.41 5.71 -27.96
CA GLY A 224 -8.04 6.67 -29.02
C GLY A 224 -9.01 7.85 -29.16
N VAL A 225 -9.83 8.10 -28.13
CA VAL A 225 -10.82 9.19 -28.10
C VAL A 225 -10.16 10.52 -27.75
N LEU A 226 -9.15 10.49 -26.87
CA LEU A 226 -8.35 11.65 -26.47
C LEU A 226 -6.86 11.35 -26.64
N THR A 227 -6.07 12.39 -26.87
CA THR A 227 -4.62 12.33 -26.66
C THR A 227 -4.28 12.40 -25.17
N GLU A 228 -3.08 11.94 -24.77
CA GLU A 228 -2.63 12.04 -23.37
C GLU A 228 -2.69 13.49 -22.84
N GLU A 229 -2.28 14.45 -23.66
CA GLU A 229 -2.27 15.86 -23.29
C GLU A 229 -3.68 16.43 -23.09
N GLU A 230 -4.64 16.03 -23.93
CA GLU A 230 -6.04 16.42 -23.76
C GLU A 230 -6.64 15.79 -22.50
N ALA A 231 -6.39 14.50 -22.28
CA ALA A 231 -6.93 13.75 -21.16
C ALA A 231 -6.46 14.31 -19.79
N LYS A 232 -5.18 14.71 -19.68
CA LYS A 232 -4.60 15.32 -18.47
C LYS A 232 -5.25 16.65 -18.06
N THR A 233 -5.87 17.37 -19.01
CA THR A 233 -6.48 18.69 -18.74
C THR A 233 -7.98 18.62 -18.40
N ASP A 234 -8.63 17.45 -18.55
CA ASP A 234 -10.03 17.28 -18.20
C ASP A 234 -10.19 17.24 -16.67
N ARG A 235 -11.28 17.83 -16.16
CA ARG A 235 -11.59 17.83 -14.72
C ARG A 235 -11.82 16.43 -14.15
N ARG A 236 -12.10 15.46 -15.02
CA ARG A 236 -12.35 14.06 -14.67
C ARG A 236 -11.11 13.19 -14.87
N ALA A 237 -9.94 13.78 -15.13
CA ALA A 237 -8.73 13.01 -15.44
C ALA A 237 -8.41 11.96 -14.36
N HIS A 238 -8.62 12.32 -13.09
CA HIS A 238 -8.34 11.46 -11.92
C HIS A 238 -9.55 10.63 -11.47
N VAL A 239 -10.67 10.61 -12.21
CA VAL A 239 -11.83 9.82 -11.81
C VAL A 239 -11.52 8.35 -12.09
N LEU A 240 -11.51 7.52 -11.05
CA LEU A 240 -11.32 6.08 -11.16
C LEU A 240 -12.43 5.44 -12.03
N SER A 241 -12.03 4.56 -12.94
CA SER A 241 -12.92 3.70 -13.71
C SER A 241 -13.07 2.31 -13.08
N ARG A 242 -12.11 1.90 -12.22
CA ARG A 242 -12.14 0.64 -11.44
C ARG A 242 -11.58 0.89 -10.04
N TRP A 243 -12.20 0.27 -9.04
CA TRP A 243 -11.79 0.32 -7.63
C TRP A 243 -12.26 -0.96 -6.91
N ILE A 244 -11.81 -1.16 -5.68
CA ILE A 244 -12.35 -2.16 -4.74
C ILE A 244 -13.43 -1.48 -3.90
N GLY A 245 -14.63 -2.05 -3.83
CA GLY A 245 -15.75 -1.55 -3.03
C GLY A 245 -17.03 -2.35 -3.29
N ALA A 246 -18.00 -2.27 -2.38
CA ALA A 246 -19.27 -3.01 -2.52
C ALA A 246 -20.10 -2.58 -3.74
N ASP A 247 -19.85 -1.37 -4.26
CA ASP A 247 -20.48 -0.81 -5.45
C ASP A 247 -19.72 -1.09 -6.76
N ALA A 248 -18.52 -1.68 -6.69
CA ALA A 248 -17.66 -1.94 -7.84
C ALA A 248 -18.14 -3.12 -8.70
N GLY A 249 -19.03 -3.97 -8.19
CA GLY A 249 -19.45 -5.20 -8.84
C GLY A 249 -18.32 -6.24 -8.88
N GLN A 250 -18.25 -7.07 -9.92
CA GLN A 250 -17.19 -8.06 -10.05
C GLN A 250 -15.86 -7.38 -10.42
N VAL A 251 -14.92 -7.34 -9.47
CA VAL A 251 -13.57 -6.82 -9.69
C VAL A 251 -12.66 -7.96 -10.17
N VAL A 252 -12.12 -7.80 -11.38
CA VAL A 252 -11.05 -8.67 -11.91
C VAL A 252 -9.81 -7.80 -11.99
N PRO A 253 -8.66 -8.13 -11.37
CA PRO A 253 -7.48 -7.28 -11.46
C PRO A 253 -6.75 -7.40 -12.79
N SER A 254 -5.99 -6.37 -13.12
CA SER A 254 -4.93 -6.49 -14.12
C SER A 254 -3.74 -7.17 -13.48
N VAL A 255 -3.10 -8.14 -14.17
CA VAL A 255 -1.95 -8.89 -13.67
C VAL A 255 -0.89 -8.99 -14.76
N THR A 256 0.38 -8.81 -14.39
CA THR A 256 1.52 -9.03 -15.29
C THR A 256 2.67 -9.69 -14.53
N THR A 257 3.37 -10.61 -15.18
CA THR A 257 4.55 -11.30 -14.64
C THR A 257 5.73 -11.07 -15.56
N PHE A 258 6.91 -10.81 -14.99
CA PHE A 258 8.14 -10.66 -15.75
C PHE A 258 9.34 -11.19 -14.95
N LYS A 259 10.43 -11.44 -15.68
CA LYS A 259 11.70 -11.95 -15.14
C LYS A 259 12.76 -10.85 -15.25
N PRO A 260 13.02 -10.05 -14.20
CA PRO A 260 14.09 -9.07 -14.25
C PRO A 260 15.44 -9.76 -14.47
N THR A 261 16.24 -9.26 -15.41
CA THR A 261 17.57 -9.82 -15.69
C THR A 261 18.70 -9.07 -14.99
N GLU A 262 18.38 -7.96 -14.34
CA GLU A 262 19.32 -7.15 -13.56
C GLU A 262 18.75 -6.80 -12.19
N SER A 263 19.62 -6.29 -11.31
CA SER A 263 19.20 -5.86 -9.97
C SER A 263 18.58 -4.47 -10.03
N GLY A 264 17.61 -4.23 -9.17
CA GLY A 264 16.90 -2.97 -9.10
C GLY A 264 15.86 -2.98 -7.99
N VAL A 265 14.95 -2.02 -8.03
CA VAL A 265 13.90 -1.90 -7.01
C VAL A 265 12.52 -1.78 -7.65
N PHE A 266 11.54 -2.46 -7.05
CA PHE A 266 10.14 -2.17 -7.30
C PHE A 266 9.67 -1.11 -6.32
N LEU A 267 9.06 -0.06 -6.87
CA LEU A 267 8.46 1.03 -6.11
C LEU A 267 6.95 0.95 -6.30
N LEU A 268 6.22 0.57 -5.24
CA LEU A 268 4.76 0.71 -5.20
C LEU A 268 4.45 2.08 -4.60
N CYS A 269 3.49 2.81 -5.18
CA CYS A 269 3.06 4.09 -4.60
C CYS A 269 1.58 4.44 -4.86
N SER A 270 0.99 5.22 -3.94
CA SER A 270 -0.28 5.92 -4.16
C SER A 270 -0.12 7.17 -5.04
N ASP A 271 -1.23 7.82 -5.35
CA ASP A 271 -1.25 8.98 -6.24
C ASP A 271 -0.55 10.20 -5.64
N GLY A 272 -0.47 10.28 -4.31
CA GLY A 272 0.24 11.34 -3.60
C GLY A 272 1.73 11.42 -3.92
N LEU A 273 2.35 10.34 -4.43
CA LEU A 273 3.69 10.44 -5.02
C LEU A 273 3.64 10.80 -6.50
N HIS A 274 2.94 9.99 -7.33
CA HIS A 274 3.08 10.10 -8.78
C HIS A 274 2.42 11.35 -9.36
N ASN A 275 1.49 12.01 -8.64
CA ASN A 275 0.99 13.33 -9.00
C ASN A 275 2.09 14.41 -8.98
N TYR A 276 3.19 14.20 -8.25
CA TYR A 276 4.36 15.09 -8.24
C TYR A 276 5.56 14.58 -9.03
N ARG A 277 5.70 13.25 -9.14
CA ARG A 277 6.81 12.56 -9.82
C ARG A 277 6.27 11.37 -10.62
N PRO A 278 5.66 11.62 -11.80
CA PRO A 278 4.99 10.58 -12.56
C PRO A 278 5.95 9.67 -13.33
N ASP A 279 7.14 10.17 -13.68
CA ASP A 279 8.05 9.55 -14.64
C ASP A 279 9.20 8.78 -13.96
N VAL A 280 9.75 7.77 -14.64
CA VAL A 280 10.83 6.94 -14.07
C VAL A 280 12.13 7.72 -13.90
N GLU A 281 12.38 8.70 -14.75
CA GLU A 281 13.57 9.56 -14.74
C GLU A 281 13.65 10.41 -13.47
N ASP A 282 12.48 10.73 -12.90
CA ASP A 282 12.32 11.48 -11.67
C ASP A 282 12.52 10.61 -10.42
N LEU A 283 12.21 9.31 -10.53
CA LEU A 283 12.18 8.35 -9.42
C LEU A 283 13.46 7.53 -9.30
N LEU A 284 14.09 7.20 -10.42
CA LEU A 284 15.31 6.40 -10.50
C LEU A 284 16.48 6.98 -9.68
N PRO A 285 16.73 8.31 -9.63
CA PRO A 285 17.79 8.88 -8.80
C PRO A 285 17.63 8.62 -7.30
N LEU A 286 16.44 8.25 -6.84
CA LEU A 286 16.11 8.01 -5.44
C LEU A 286 16.14 6.52 -5.06
N ALA A 287 16.38 5.61 -6.02
CA ALA A 287 16.26 4.16 -5.83
C ALA A 287 17.11 3.61 -4.68
N ASP A 288 18.26 4.22 -4.43
CA ASP A 288 19.19 3.83 -3.35
C ASP A 288 18.96 4.57 -2.02
N CYS A 289 18.02 5.52 -1.96
CA CYS A 289 17.78 6.36 -0.78
C CYS A 289 16.75 5.80 0.20
N GLY A 290 15.94 4.83 -0.23
CA GLY A 290 14.84 4.26 0.56
C GLY A 290 13.52 5.06 0.45
N PRO A 291 12.42 4.55 1.04
CA PRO A 291 11.07 5.10 0.87
C PRO A 291 10.90 6.53 1.42
N ASP A 292 11.64 6.91 2.47
CA ASP A 292 11.57 8.23 3.10
C ASP A 292 11.86 9.38 2.12
N GLU A 293 12.82 9.20 1.21
CA GLU A 293 13.21 10.25 0.29
C GLU A 293 12.11 10.48 -0.77
N TYR A 294 11.42 9.43 -1.21
CA TYR A 294 10.25 9.55 -2.09
C TYR A 294 9.12 10.36 -1.43
N VAL A 295 8.81 10.05 -0.17
CA VAL A 295 7.80 10.79 0.58
C VAL A 295 8.23 12.25 0.79
N LYS A 296 9.49 12.48 1.12
CA LYS A 296 10.04 13.82 1.32
C LYS A 296 9.92 14.68 0.05
N VAL A 297 10.28 14.16 -1.13
CA VAL A 297 10.17 14.96 -2.37
C VAL A 297 8.71 15.30 -2.71
N ALA A 298 7.75 14.41 -2.42
CA ALA A 298 6.33 14.69 -2.58
C ALA A 298 5.81 15.75 -1.59
N LEU A 299 6.23 15.66 -0.32
CA LEU A 299 5.91 16.65 0.72
C LEU A 299 6.48 18.04 0.37
N GLU A 300 7.70 18.09 -0.14
CA GLU A 300 8.35 19.34 -0.57
C GLU A 300 7.68 19.95 -1.80
N ALA A 301 7.17 19.12 -2.72
CA ALA A 301 6.42 19.55 -3.89
C ALA A 301 4.99 20.04 -3.58
N GLY A 302 4.46 19.70 -2.40
CA GLY A 302 3.23 20.28 -1.87
C GLY A 302 2.52 19.41 -0.83
N GLY A 303 2.62 18.09 -0.95
CA GLY A 303 1.97 17.13 -0.05
C GLY A 303 0.46 17.35 0.08
N HIS A 304 -0.24 17.48 -1.05
CA HIS A 304 -1.68 17.74 -1.05
C HIS A 304 -2.52 16.50 -0.77
N ASP A 305 -1.98 15.31 -1.00
CA ASP A 305 -2.62 14.03 -0.72
C ASP A 305 -1.87 13.21 0.33
N ASN A 306 -2.46 12.08 0.73
CA ASN A 306 -1.77 11.00 1.42
C ASN A 306 -0.69 10.42 0.50
N ILE A 307 0.48 10.10 1.04
CA ILE A 307 1.63 9.65 0.27
C ILE A 307 2.09 8.32 0.84
N THR A 308 1.92 7.25 0.07
CA THR A 308 2.34 5.91 0.47
C THR A 308 3.28 5.33 -0.54
N VAL A 309 4.38 4.75 -0.05
CA VAL A 309 5.45 4.19 -0.84
C VAL A 309 5.95 2.90 -0.20
N VAL A 310 6.12 1.85 -0.98
CA VAL A 310 6.82 0.62 -0.57
C VAL A 310 7.93 0.31 -1.58
N VAL A 311 9.14 0.13 -1.07
CA VAL A 311 10.33 -0.23 -1.85
C VAL A 311 10.66 -1.70 -1.62
N VAL A 312 10.68 -2.48 -2.70
CA VAL A 312 11.01 -3.91 -2.72
C VAL A 312 12.25 -4.12 -3.59
N PRO A 313 13.45 -4.27 -3.00
CA PRO A 313 14.65 -4.61 -3.75
C PRO A 313 14.56 -6.00 -4.38
N PHE A 314 15.11 -6.15 -5.59
CA PHE A 314 15.19 -7.41 -6.29
C PHE A 314 16.59 -7.63 -6.86
N THR A 315 17.08 -8.86 -6.72
CA THR A 315 18.36 -9.30 -7.25
C THR A 315 18.14 -10.67 -7.90
N PRO A 316 18.26 -10.78 -9.24
CA PRO A 316 18.14 -12.07 -9.91
C PRO A 316 19.20 -13.04 -9.40
N ARG A 317 18.87 -14.33 -9.30
CA ARG A 317 19.89 -15.36 -9.06
C ARG A 317 20.80 -15.50 -10.28
N ALA A 318 22.11 -15.53 -10.02
CA ALA A 318 23.15 -15.74 -11.03
C ALA A 318 23.19 -17.18 -11.55
#